data_AF-A0A523HD73-F1
#
_entry.id   AF-A0A523HD73-F1
#
_cell.length_a   1.000
_cell.length_b   1.000
_cell.length_c   1.000
_cell.angle_alpha   90.00
_cell.angle_beta   90.00
_cell.angle_gamma   90.00
#
_symmetry.space_group_name_H-M   'P 1'
#
loop_
_entity.id
_entity.type
_entity.pdbx_description
1 polymer ?
#
loop_
_entity_poly.entity_id
_entity_poly.type
_entity_poly.pdbx_seq_one_letter_code
_entity_poly.pdbx_strand_id
1 'polypeptide(L)'
;MLKEIFDRTLAVIGFIAVSPSFLVIGLLIKLESSGPIFFKHRRIGKNGKSFWMYKFRKMEDNLNVGPKISPKYDARLTKVGRVLERLKLDEIPQLINIVKGDMSFVGPRPEIPKIIELYTLEQRKVLTVKPGLVGPNQIIWRNEKNLFPENLDDVEAYYIKNILPLKLQRDIQYAENANFLSDINYLILALGATIFEPFKISHIKRRKRLIFKLMTDLGLSGAAYVAALLIKYDLQISSDLLRHGITILPVLFGWQIIGFTFLGAPHQTWRYFCQADLIVLVKVITVSVLLTVAVLYPFIKPTLLFSFWILYSILCLCFLSGMRFL
;
A
#
# COMPACT_ATOMS: atom_id res chain seq x y z
N MET A 1 -34.01 3.15 0.78
CA MET A 1 -33.96 3.74 -0.57
C MET A 1 -32.89 4.82 -0.71
N LEU A 2 -32.93 5.94 0.06
CA LEU A 2 -31.92 7.02 -0.04
C LEU A 2 -30.47 6.51 0.03
N LYS A 3 -30.17 5.69 1.05
CA LYS A 3 -28.85 5.06 1.22
C LYS A 3 -28.40 4.26 -0.02
N GLU A 4 -29.30 3.47 -0.60
CA GLU A 4 -28.94 2.58 -1.71
C GLU A 4 -28.67 3.36 -3.00
N ILE A 5 -29.41 4.44 -3.24
CA ILE A 5 -29.17 5.35 -4.36
C ILE A 5 -27.82 6.05 -4.15
N PHE A 6 -27.57 6.57 -2.95
CA PHE A 6 -26.30 7.19 -2.60
C PHE A 6 -25.12 6.24 -2.82
N ASP A 7 -25.21 5.01 -2.29
CA ASP A 7 -24.16 4.00 -2.40
C ASP A 7 -23.88 3.64 -3.87
N ARG A 8 -24.92 3.44 -4.69
CA ARG A 8 -24.74 3.10 -6.11
C ARG A 8 -24.16 4.26 -6.90
N THR A 9 -24.69 5.47 -6.72
CA THR A 9 -24.20 6.66 -7.43
C THR A 9 -22.74 6.94 -7.10
N LEU A 10 -22.38 6.93 -5.81
CA LEU A 10 -21.00 7.16 -5.38
C LEU A 10 -20.07 6.03 -5.84
N ALA A 11 -20.55 4.79 -5.91
CA ALA A 11 -19.74 3.67 -6.41
C ALA A 11 -19.50 3.76 -7.92
N VAL A 12 -20.47 4.22 -8.70
CA VAL A 12 -20.29 4.47 -10.14
C VAL A 12 -19.29 5.60 -10.37
N ILE A 13 -19.45 6.73 -9.68
CA ILE A 13 -18.50 7.87 -9.76
C ILE A 13 -17.10 7.40 -9.35
N GLY A 14 -16.99 6.71 -8.22
CA GLY A 14 -15.73 6.16 -7.73
C GLY A 14 -15.11 5.21 -8.75
N PHE A 15 -15.88 4.28 -9.31
CA PHE A 15 -15.42 3.32 -10.31
C PHE A 15 -14.88 3.99 -11.56
N ILE A 16 -15.58 5.00 -12.09
CA ILE A 16 -15.12 5.78 -13.25
C ILE A 16 -13.80 6.48 -12.93
N ALA A 17 -13.72 7.16 -11.77
CA ALA A 17 -12.53 7.89 -11.34
C ALA A 17 -11.30 6.98 -11.20
N VAL A 18 -11.48 5.75 -10.70
CA VAL A 18 -10.37 4.79 -10.52
C VAL A 18 -10.17 3.86 -11.73
N SER A 19 -11.02 3.91 -12.76
CA SER A 19 -10.95 2.99 -13.89
C SER A 19 -9.60 2.96 -14.63
N PRO A 20 -8.83 4.07 -14.78
CA PRO A 20 -7.49 3.99 -15.36
C PRO A 20 -6.54 3.11 -14.53
N SER A 21 -6.70 3.11 -13.21
CA SER A 21 -5.89 2.28 -12.32
C SER A 21 -6.18 0.77 -12.48
N PHE A 22 -7.39 0.39 -12.89
CA PHE A 22 -7.72 -1.02 -13.16
C PHE A 22 -6.89 -1.58 -14.31
N LEU A 23 -6.65 -0.78 -15.35
CA LEU A 23 -5.83 -1.19 -16.49
C LEU A 23 -4.37 -1.39 -16.07
N VAL A 24 -3.81 -0.40 -15.36
CA VAL A 24 -2.42 -0.47 -14.87
C VAL A 24 -2.23 -1.64 -13.92
N ILE A 25 -3.09 -1.77 -12.90
CA ILE A 25 -3.00 -2.86 -11.92
C ILE A 25 -3.23 -4.21 -12.59
N GLY A 26 -4.21 -4.32 -13.49
CA GLY A 26 -4.50 -5.53 -14.23
C GLY A 26 -3.32 -6.00 -15.09
N LEU A 27 -2.66 -5.05 -15.78
CA LEU A 27 -1.45 -5.32 -16.54
C LEU A 27 -0.31 -5.80 -15.62
N LEU A 28 -0.05 -5.11 -14.52
CA LEU A 28 0.99 -5.49 -13.55
C LEU A 28 0.76 -6.91 -12.99
N ILE A 29 -0.49 -7.27 -12.67
CA ILE A 29 -0.84 -8.62 -12.21
C ILE A 29 -0.57 -9.67 -13.30
N LYS A 30 -0.93 -9.37 -14.55
CA LYS A 30 -0.75 -10.28 -15.69
C LYS A 30 0.70 -10.46 -16.09
N LEU A 31 1.52 -9.42 -15.96
CA LEU A 31 2.96 -9.49 -16.21
C LEU A 31 3.70 -10.28 -15.13
N GLU A 32 3.19 -10.29 -13.89
CA GLU A 32 3.85 -10.98 -12.79
C GLU A 32 3.45 -12.45 -12.65
N SER A 33 2.18 -12.81 -12.91
CA SER A 33 1.70 -14.19 -12.75
C SER A 33 0.63 -14.58 -13.77
N SER A 34 0.62 -15.84 -14.20
CA SER A 34 -0.42 -16.43 -15.05
C SER A 34 -1.75 -16.55 -14.30
N GLY A 35 -2.91 -16.51 -15.00
CA GLY A 35 -4.26 -16.62 -14.42
C GLY A 35 -5.07 -15.31 -14.40
N PRO A 36 -6.23 -15.23 -13.70
CA PRO A 36 -7.17 -14.12 -13.78
C PRO A 36 -6.72 -12.86 -13.02
N ILE A 37 -7.13 -11.68 -13.49
CA ILE A 37 -6.86 -10.38 -12.83
C ILE A 37 -7.64 -10.27 -11.51
N PHE A 38 -8.89 -10.71 -11.52
CA PHE A 38 -9.76 -10.66 -10.36
C PHE A 38 -9.77 -11.99 -9.62
N PHE A 39 -9.63 -11.91 -8.31
CA PHE A 39 -9.95 -12.97 -7.38
C PHE A 39 -11.40 -12.81 -6.90
N LYS A 40 -12.15 -13.90 -6.88
CA LYS A 40 -13.53 -13.93 -6.36
C LYS A 40 -13.60 -14.83 -5.15
N HIS A 41 -14.16 -14.32 -4.06
CA HIS A 41 -14.38 -15.11 -2.84
C HIS A 41 -15.87 -15.10 -2.50
N ARG A 42 -16.44 -16.28 -2.31
CA ARG A 42 -17.82 -16.42 -1.83
C ARG A 42 -17.94 -15.88 -0.41
N ARG A 43 -18.97 -15.08 -0.19
CA ARG A 43 -19.27 -14.39 1.06
C ARG A 43 -20.76 -14.45 1.35
N ILE A 44 -21.12 -14.19 2.60
CA ILE A 44 -22.51 -14.03 3.03
C ILE A 44 -22.79 -12.54 3.24
N GLY A 45 -23.89 -12.07 2.66
CA GLY A 45 -24.39 -10.70 2.77
C GLY A 45 -25.74 -10.64 3.46
N LYS A 46 -26.50 -9.60 3.14
CA LYS A 46 -27.79 -9.30 3.79
C LYS A 46 -28.75 -10.49 3.69
N ASN A 47 -29.42 -10.79 4.81
CA ASN A 47 -30.38 -11.87 4.99
C ASN A 47 -29.79 -13.27 4.67
N GLY A 48 -28.48 -13.45 4.87
CA GLY A 48 -27.82 -14.73 4.60
C GLY A 48 -27.57 -15.01 3.11
N LYS A 49 -27.88 -14.07 2.21
CA LYS A 49 -27.70 -14.27 0.76
C LYS A 49 -26.21 -14.32 0.42
N SER A 50 -25.82 -15.34 -0.33
CA SER A 50 -24.43 -15.47 -0.75
C SER A 50 -24.13 -14.65 -2.01
N PHE A 51 -22.95 -14.04 -2.07
CA PHE A 51 -22.48 -13.27 -3.22
C PHE A 51 -20.97 -13.47 -3.46
N TRP A 52 -20.51 -13.06 -4.64
CA TRP A 52 -19.09 -13.08 -5.00
C TRP A 52 -18.46 -11.73 -4.68
N MET A 53 -17.58 -11.68 -3.68
CA MET A 53 -16.79 -10.49 -3.38
C MET A 53 -15.58 -10.42 -4.32
N TYR A 54 -15.45 -9.32 -5.06
CA TYR A 54 -14.38 -9.11 -6.04
C TYR A 54 -13.18 -8.43 -5.39
N LYS A 55 -11.97 -8.91 -5.68
CA LYS A 55 -10.70 -8.28 -5.33
C LYS A 55 -9.72 -8.39 -6.49
N PHE A 56 -8.69 -7.56 -6.51
CA PHE A 56 -7.55 -7.87 -7.37
C PHE A 56 -6.81 -9.09 -6.82
N ARG A 57 -6.33 -9.92 -7.73
CA ARG A 57 -5.48 -11.05 -7.35
C ARG A 57 -4.15 -10.53 -6.83
N LYS A 58 -3.75 -11.02 -5.65
CA LYS A 58 -2.49 -10.67 -4.99
C LYS A 58 -1.63 -11.88 -4.63
N MET A 59 -2.12 -13.09 -4.91
CA MET A 59 -1.43 -14.36 -4.66
C MET A 59 -1.26 -15.12 -5.98
N GLU A 60 -0.23 -15.95 -6.07
CA GLU A 60 -0.06 -16.86 -7.20
C GLU A 60 -1.15 -17.95 -7.19
N ASP A 61 -1.60 -18.36 -8.38
CA ASP A 61 -2.76 -19.23 -8.54
C ASP A 61 -2.53 -20.64 -7.96
N ASN A 62 -1.30 -21.13 -8.09
CA ASN A 62 -0.77 -22.40 -7.59
C ASN A 62 -0.52 -22.42 -6.07
N LEU A 63 -0.49 -21.27 -5.39
CA LEU A 63 -0.22 -21.15 -3.94
C LEU A 63 -1.49 -20.91 -3.10
N ASN A 64 -2.68 -20.99 -3.69
CA ASN A 64 -3.96 -20.81 -3.00
C ASN A 64 -4.31 -21.91 -1.98
N VAL A 65 -3.39 -22.85 -1.71
CA VAL A 65 -3.52 -23.90 -0.69
C VAL A 65 -2.98 -23.36 0.63
N GLY A 66 -3.81 -22.70 1.42
CA GLY A 66 -3.41 -22.19 2.75
C GLY A 66 -4.53 -21.49 3.52
N PRO A 67 -4.27 -21.02 4.76
CA PRO A 67 -5.28 -20.42 5.62
C PRO A 67 -6.00 -19.26 4.91
N LYS A 68 -7.32 -19.19 5.05
CA LYS A 68 -8.16 -18.10 4.47
C LYS A 68 -7.97 -16.77 5.21
N ILE A 69 -7.32 -16.80 6.36
CA ILE A 69 -6.93 -15.64 7.17
C ILE A 69 -5.44 -15.39 6.94
N SER A 70 -5.11 -14.23 6.39
CA SER A 70 -3.72 -13.89 6.05
C SER A 70 -2.93 -13.43 7.29
N PRO A 71 -1.80 -14.07 7.61
CA PRO A 71 -0.91 -13.60 8.66
C PRO A 71 -0.23 -12.25 8.27
N LYS A 72 0.51 -11.68 9.22
CA LYS A 72 1.27 -10.43 9.07
C LYS A 72 2.27 -10.48 7.90
N TYR A 73 2.89 -11.63 7.67
CA TYR A 73 3.73 -11.93 6.51
C TYR A 73 3.16 -13.16 5.82
N ASP A 74 2.49 -12.96 4.69
CA ASP A 74 1.90 -14.03 3.90
C ASP A 74 2.80 -14.32 2.70
N ALA A 75 3.49 -15.47 2.74
CA ALA A 75 4.46 -15.88 1.72
C ALA A 75 3.83 -16.11 0.35
N ARG A 76 2.50 -16.26 0.28
CA ARG A 76 1.74 -16.46 -0.97
C ARG A 76 1.62 -15.20 -1.81
N LEU A 77 1.95 -14.04 -1.26
CA LEU A 77 1.78 -12.75 -1.94
C LEU A 77 2.88 -12.52 -2.99
N THR A 78 2.46 -12.14 -4.20
CA THR A 78 3.38 -11.69 -5.25
C THR A 78 4.01 -10.32 -4.89
N LYS A 79 4.99 -9.80 -5.64
CA LYS A 79 5.55 -8.47 -5.37
C LYS A 79 4.52 -7.38 -5.64
N VAL A 80 3.76 -7.45 -6.73
CA VAL A 80 2.63 -6.55 -6.99
C VAL A 80 1.56 -6.77 -5.91
N GLY A 81 1.25 -8.02 -5.57
CA GLY A 81 0.28 -8.38 -4.53
C GLY A 81 0.60 -7.80 -3.16
N ARG A 82 1.88 -7.76 -2.77
CA ARG A 82 2.35 -7.09 -1.55
C ARG A 82 2.08 -5.58 -1.56
N VAL A 83 2.29 -4.92 -2.70
CA VAL A 83 1.98 -3.49 -2.85
C VAL A 83 0.47 -3.26 -2.78
N LEU A 84 -0.31 -4.07 -3.52
CA LEU A 84 -1.77 -3.98 -3.52
C LEU A 84 -2.35 -4.16 -2.12
N GLU A 85 -1.87 -5.15 -1.37
CA GLU A 85 -2.32 -5.38 0.00
C GLU A 85 -1.92 -4.25 0.96
N ARG A 86 -0.67 -3.78 0.88
CA ARG A 86 -0.16 -2.72 1.74
C ARG A 86 -0.95 -1.42 1.56
N LEU A 87 -1.29 -1.10 0.32
CA LEU A 87 -2.05 0.10 -0.05
C LEU A 87 -3.57 -0.15 -0.05
N LYS A 88 -4.02 -1.37 0.25
CA LYS A 88 -5.44 -1.80 0.18
C LYS A 88 -6.08 -1.58 -1.20
N LEU A 89 -5.26 -1.46 -2.24
CA LEU A 89 -5.73 -1.33 -3.62
C LEU A 89 -6.39 -2.62 -4.11
N ASP A 90 -6.08 -3.78 -3.49
CA ASP A 90 -6.72 -5.06 -3.80
C ASP A 90 -8.24 -5.05 -3.57
N GLU A 91 -8.75 -4.13 -2.75
CA GLU A 91 -10.16 -4.04 -2.40
C GLU A 91 -10.99 -3.16 -3.33
N ILE A 92 -10.36 -2.39 -4.23
CA ILE A 92 -11.07 -1.49 -5.16
C ILE A 92 -12.14 -2.20 -6.01
N PRO A 93 -11.95 -3.44 -6.51
CA PRO A 93 -12.99 -4.14 -7.28
C PRO A 93 -14.30 -4.38 -6.52
N GLN A 94 -14.33 -4.23 -5.18
CA GLN A 94 -15.56 -4.29 -4.39
C GLN A 94 -16.55 -3.16 -4.73
N LEU A 95 -16.11 -2.08 -5.38
CA LEU A 95 -17.03 -1.08 -5.94
C LEU A 95 -18.06 -1.72 -6.88
N ILE A 96 -17.67 -2.77 -7.63
CA ILE A 96 -18.58 -3.54 -8.47
C ILE A 96 -19.68 -4.21 -7.63
N ASN A 97 -19.37 -4.69 -6.43
CA ASN A 97 -20.36 -5.26 -5.51
C ASN A 97 -21.35 -4.23 -5.00
N ILE A 98 -20.90 -2.99 -4.75
CA ILE A 98 -21.76 -1.90 -4.32
C ILE A 98 -22.72 -1.49 -5.46
N VAL A 99 -22.20 -1.36 -6.69
CA VAL A 99 -23.01 -1.10 -7.89
C VAL A 99 -24.08 -2.19 -8.08
N LYS A 100 -23.71 -3.47 -7.95
CA LYS A 100 -24.64 -4.61 -8.01
C LYS A 100 -25.67 -4.62 -6.87
N GLY A 101 -25.36 -3.97 -5.76
CA GLY A 101 -26.20 -3.92 -4.56
C GLY A 101 -25.97 -5.06 -3.58
N ASP A 102 -24.93 -5.89 -3.77
CA ASP A 102 -24.51 -6.94 -2.85
C ASP A 102 -23.92 -6.33 -1.56
N MET A 103 -23.21 -5.21 -1.71
CA MET A 103 -22.52 -4.48 -0.66
C MET A 103 -23.00 -3.02 -0.58
N SER A 104 -22.57 -2.35 0.47
CA SER A 104 -22.71 -0.92 0.74
C SER A 104 -21.32 -0.32 0.98
N PHE A 105 -21.19 1.01 0.94
CA PHE A 105 -19.93 1.62 1.38
C PHE A 105 -19.67 1.41 2.87
N VAL A 106 -20.73 1.48 3.69
CA VAL A 106 -20.66 1.29 5.15
C VAL A 106 -21.46 0.06 5.57
N GLY A 107 -20.87 -0.76 6.43
CA GLY A 107 -21.49 -1.97 6.97
C GLY A 107 -20.49 -2.95 7.58
N PRO A 108 -20.96 -4.01 8.25
CA PRO A 108 -20.11 -5.09 8.75
C PRO A 108 -19.31 -5.72 7.61
N ARG A 109 -18.10 -6.21 7.91
CA ARG A 109 -17.30 -6.89 6.87
C ARG A 109 -17.97 -8.22 6.51
N PRO A 110 -18.09 -8.57 5.21
CA PRO A 110 -18.68 -9.85 4.85
C PRO A 110 -17.75 -11.01 5.21
N GLU A 111 -18.31 -12.05 5.84
CA GLU A 111 -17.59 -13.24 6.30
C GLU A 111 -17.81 -14.46 5.41
N ILE A 112 -16.91 -15.44 5.53
CA ILE A 112 -17.04 -16.73 4.80
C ILE A 112 -18.21 -17.55 5.35
N PRO A 113 -18.87 -18.36 4.51
CA PRO A 113 -19.95 -19.24 4.95
C PRO A 113 -19.61 -20.09 6.19
N LYS A 114 -18.41 -20.72 6.19
CA LYS A 114 -17.91 -21.53 7.31
C LYS A 114 -17.91 -20.78 8.66
N ILE A 115 -17.61 -19.48 8.66
CA ILE A 115 -17.58 -18.67 9.90
C ILE A 115 -18.99 -18.27 10.31
N ILE A 116 -19.86 -17.94 9.35
CA ILE A 116 -21.28 -17.63 9.61
C ILE A 116 -22.03 -18.81 10.20
N GLU A 117 -21.68 -20.04 9.84
CA GLU A 117 -22.25 -21.25 10.42
C GLU A 117 -22.03 -21.36 11.94
N LEU A 118 -20.96 -20.74 12.46
CA LEU A 118 -20.65 -20.69 13.88
C LEU A 118 -21.45 -19.61 14.63
N TYR A 119 -22.22 -18.78 13.94
CA TYR A 119 -22.89 -17.64 14.57
C TYR A 119 -24.14 -18.08 15.34
N THR A 120 -24.27 -17.59 16.56
CA THR A 120 -25.51 -17.66 17.33
C THR A 120 -26.62 -16.84 16.65
N LEU A 121 -27.88 -17.05 17.05
CA LEU A 121 -29.01 -16.28 16.55
C LEU A 121 -28.82 -14.76 16.74
N GLU A 122 -28.30 -14.36 17.90
CA GLU A 122 -27.96 -12.96 18.19
C GLU A 122 -26.86 -12.44 17.26
N GLN A 123 -25.81 -13.22 17.04
CA GLN A 123 -24.71 -12.82 16.15
C GLN A 123 -25.16 -12.68 14.69
N ARG A 124 -26.19 -13.41 14.26
CA ARG A 124 -26.77 -13.27 12.92
C ARG A 124 -27.47 -11.95 12.68
N LYS A 125 -27.71 -11.12 13.71
CA LYS A 125 -28.19 -9.74 13.55
C LYS A 125 -27.31 -8.90 12.63
N VAL A 126 -26.01 -9.18 12.54
CA VAL A 126 -25.11 -8.49 11.59
C VAL A 126 -25.50 -8.67 10.12
N LEU A 127 -26.26 -9.73 9.81
CA LEU A 127 -26.75 -10.03 8.46
C LEU A 127 -28.03 -9.26 8.11
N THR A 128 -28.61 -8.48 9.01
CA THR A 128 -29.81 -7.66 8.73
C THR A 128 -29.51 -6.45 7.85
N VAL A 129 -28.25 -6.02 7.81
CA VAL A 129 -27.76 -4.91 7.00
C VAL A 129 -26.87 -5.41 5.84
N LYS A 130 -26.66 -4.56 4.83
CA LYS A 130 -25.70 -4.90 3.77
C LYS A 130 -24.28 -4.87 4.32
N PRO A 131 -23.42 -5.82 3.93
CA PRO A 131 -22.00 -5.75 4.26
C PRO A 131 -21.35 -4.51 3.65
N GLY A 132 -20.33 -3.99 4.32
CA GLY A 132 -19.65 -2.74 3.99
C GLY A 132 -18.23 -2.91 3.47
N LEU A 133 -17.82 -2.01 2.58
CA LEU A 133 -16.40 -1.78 2.28
C LEU A 133 -15.67 -1.23 3.52
N VAL A 134 -16.31 -0.27 4.19
CA VAL A 134 -15.90 0.35 5.46
C VAL A 134 -16.87 -0.11 6.54
N GLY A 135 -16.38 -0.25 7.78
CA GLY A 135 -17.19 -0.59 8.93
C GLY A 135 -16.48 -0.25 10.24
N PRO A 136 -17.15 -0.47 11.39
CA PRO A 136 -16.60 -0.12 12.71
C PRO A 136 -15.24 -0.78 12.95
N ASN A 137 -15.14 -2.07 12.63
CA ASN A 137 -13.92 -2.85 12.79
C ASN A 137 -12.83 -2.45 11.80
N GLN A 138 -13.17 -2.02 10.58
CA GLN A 138 -12.22 -1.58 9.56
C GLN A 138 -11.52 -0.26 9.94
N ILE A 139 -12.20 0.60 10.72
CA ILE A 139 -11.63 1.87 11.22
C ILE A 139 -10.78 1.62 12.46
N ILE A 140 -11.31 0.89 13.45
CA ILE A 140 -10.63 0.65 14.73
C ILE A 140 -9.45 -0.31 14.56
N TRP A 141 -9.63 -1.35 13.74
CA TRP A 141 -8.66 -2.41 13.50
C TRP A 141 -8.22 -2.47 12.04
N ARG A 142 -7.85 -1.30 11.47
CA ARG A 142 -7.30 -1.21 10.11
C ARG A 142 -6.12 -2.17 9.88
N ASN A 143 -5.30 -2.34 10.92
CA ASN A 143 -4.18 -3.28 10.97
C ASN A 143 -4.51 -4.50 11.86
N GLU A 144 -5.65 -5.15 11.62
CA GLU A 144 -6.09 -6.37 12.34
C GLU A 144 -4.99 -7.44 12.43
N LYS A 145 -4.12 -7.53 11.42
CA LYS A 145 -2.96 -8.43 11.41
C LYS A 145 -2.00 -8.23 12.60
N ASN A 146 -1.99 -7.06 13.22
CA ASN A 146 -1.17 -6.77 14.41
C ASN A 146 -1.79 -7.29 15.71
N LEU A 147 -3.04 -7.74 15.69
CA LEU A 147 -3.71 -8.34 16.86
C LEU A 147 -3.30 -9.80 17.05
N PHE A 148 -2.71 -10.43 16.05
CA PHE A 148 -2.26 -11.81 16.11
C PHE A 148 -0.87 -11.87 16.79
N PRO A 149 -0.69 -12.73 17.81
CA PRO A 149 0.62 -13.08 18.34
C PRO A 149 1.59 -13.56 17.26
N GLU A 150 2.89 -13.32 17.48
CA GLU A 150 3.95 -13.88 16.62
C GLU A 150 4.09 -15.38 16.91
N ASN A 151 4.14 -16.23 15.87
CA ASN A 151 4.21 -17.70 15.93
C ASN A 151 2.93 -18.42 16.44
N LEU A 152 1.79 -18.18 15.79
CA LEU A 152 0.56 -18.96 16.02
C LEU A 152 0.55 -20.22 15.16
N ASP A 153 0.28 -21.37 15.79
CA ASP A 153 0.08 -22.65 15.10
C ASP A 153 -1.27 -22.69 14.35
N ASP A 154 -2.35 -22.20 14.97
CA ASP A 154 -3.68 -22.12 14.38
C ASP A 154 -4.24 -20.69 14.43
N VAL A 155 -4.09 -20.00 13.30
CA VAL A 155 -4.59 -18.62 13.10
C VAL A 155 -6.13 -18.59 13.08
N GLU A 156 -6.79 -19.63 12.59
CA GLU A 156 -8.25 -19.67 12.46
C GLU A 156 -8.91 -19.88 13.83
N ALA A 157 -8.41 -20.82 14.63
CA ALA A 157 -8.89 -21.02 15.99
C ALA A 157 -8.68 -19.77 16.87
N TYR A 158 -7.51 -19.12 16.76
CA TYR A 158 -7.26 -17.87 17.48
C TYR A 158 -8.23 -16.76 17.08
N TYR A 159 -8.50 -16.61 15.78
CA TYR A 159 -9.45 -15.64 15.26
C TYR A 159 -10.85 -15.86 15.84
N ILE A 160 -11.36 -17.09 15.75
CA ILE A 160 -12.70 -17.46 16.21
C ILE A 160 -12.85 -17.21 17.72
N LYS A 161 -11.83 -17.56 18.51
CA LYS A 161 -11.90 -17.48 19.97
C LYS A 161 -11.70 -16.05 20.51
N ASN A 162 -10.78 -15.28 19.94
CA ASN A 162 -10.32 -14.03 20.57
C ASN A 162 -10.73 -12.77 19.81
N ILE A 163 -10.85 -12.82 18.48
CA ILE A 163 -11.05 -11.63 17.65
C ILE A 163 -12.51 -11.52 17.21
N LEU A 164 -13.08 -12.62 16.72
CA LEU A 164 -14.44 -12.67 16.18
C LEU A 164 -15.51 -12.16 17.16
N PRO A 165 -15.52 -12.54 18.46
CA PRO A 165 -16.55 -12.07 19.40
C PRO A 165 -16.55 -10.55 19.56
N LEU A 166 -15.37 -9.96 19.65
CA LEU A 166 -15.19 -8.51 19.78
C LEU A 166 -15.57 -7.76 18.49
N LYS A 167 -15.32 -8.35 17.31
CA LYS A 167 -15.79 -7.80 16.03
C LYS A 167 -17.31 -7.80 15.98
N LEU A 168 -17.92 -8.93 16.30
CA LEU A 168 -19.36 -9.13 16.25
C LEU A 168 -20.09 -8.17 17.17
N GLN A 169 -19.60 -7.93 18.39
CA GLN A 169 -20.23 -6.98 19.30
C GLN A 169 -20.41 -5.58 18.66
N ARG A 170 -19.38 -5.08 17.98
CA ARG A 170 -19.44 -3.77 17.31
C ARG A 170 -20.27 -3.79 16.03
N ASP A 171 -20.17 -4.87 15.26
CA ASP A 171 -20.94 -5.02 14.04
C ASP A 171 -22.45 -5.15 14.33
N ILE A 172 -22.83 -5.79 15.44
CA ILE A 172 -24.21 -5.85 15.94
C ILE A 172 -24.67 -4.46 16.38
N GLN A 173 -23.86 -3.76 17.19
CA GLN A 173 -24.17 -2.40 17.62
C GLN A 173 -24.37 -1.45 16.43
N TYR A 174 -23.55 -1.58 15.39
CA TYR A 174 -23.75 -0.86 14.14
C TYR A 174 -25.07 -1.26 13.48
N ALA A 175 -25.32 -2.56 13.30
CA ALA A 175 -26.52 -3.05 12.62
C ALA A 175 -27.82 -2.59 13.30
N GLU A 176 -27.84 -2.51 14.63
CA GLU A 176 -28.99 -2.03 15.42
C GLU A 176 -29.23 -0.53 15.28
N ASN A 177 -28.18 0.27 15.06
CA ASN A 177 -28.26 1.73 14.99
C ASN A 177 -28.09 2.30 13.57
N ALA A 178 -27.97 1.43 12.56
CA ALA A 178 -27.59 1.79 11.20
C ALA A 178 -28.61 2.74 10.56
N ASN A 179 -28.17 3.96 10.29
CA ASN A 179 -28.91 4.96 9.55
C ASN A 179 -27.98 5.79 8.64
N PHE A 180 -28.57 6.58 7.74
CA PHE A 180 -27.82 7.35 6.75
C PHE A 180 -26.79 8.30 7.39
N LEU A 181 -27.14 8.99 8.48
CA LEU A 181 -26.21 9.90 9.17
C LEU A 181 -25.06 9.15 9.84
N SER A 182 -25.35 8.01 10.46
CA SER A 182 -24.32 7.16 11.04
C SER A 182 -23.32 6.68 9.97
N ASP A 183 -23.80 6.36 8.76
CA ASP A 183 -22.93 5.95 7.66
C ASP A 183 -22.01 7.09 7.18
N ILE A 184 -22.55 8.30 7.04
CA ILE A 184 -21.75 9.48 6.70
C ILE A 184 -20.66 9.70 7.75
N ASN A 185 -20.99 9.56 9.04
CA ASN A 185 -19.99 9.63 10.11
C ASN A 185 -18.90 8.56 9.96
N TYR A 186 -19.27 7.31 9.65
CA TYR A 186 -18.29 6.25 9.40
C TYR A 186 -17.40 6.54 8.18
N LEU A 187 -17.94 7.12 7.12
CA LEU A 187 -17.16 7.55 5.95
C LEU A 187 -16.17 8.66 6.31
N ILE A 188 -16.60 9.68 7.06
CA ILE A 188 -15.73 10.76 7.53
C ILE A 188 -14.64 10.20 8.45
N LEU A 189 -14.99 9.31 9.38
CA LEU A 189 -14.03 8.65 10.25
C LEU A 189 -13.04 7.79 9.48
N ALA A 190 -13.49 7.09 8.43
CA ALA A 190 -12.61 6.29 7.58
C ALA A 190 -11.67 7.14 6.71
N LEU A 191 -12.17 8.26 6.18
CA LEU A 191 -11.35 9.24 5.47
C LEU A 191 -10.33 9.86 6.42
N GLY A 192 -10.77 10.32 7.59
CA GLY A 192 -9.90 10.86 8.63
C GLY A 192 -8.86 9.84 9.09
N ALA A 193 -9.25 8.59 9.32
CA ALA A 193 -8.30 7.52 9.64
C ALA A 193 -7.31 7.31 8.48
N THR A 194 -7.73 7.33 7.22
CA THR A 194 -6.83 7.15 6.07
C THR A 194 -5.85 8.31 5.91
N ILE A 195 -6.31 9.55 6.11
CA ILE A 195 -5.52 10.76 5.92
C ILE A 195 -4.61 11.00 7.13
N PHE A 196 -5.12 10.88 8.36
CA PHE A 196 -4.44 11.29 9.59
C PHE A 196 -3.73 10.16 10.35
N GLU A 197 -4.09 8.88 10.17
CA GLU A 197 -3.36 7.77 10.81
C GLU A 197 -1.86 7.78 10.47
N PRO A 198 -1.40 8.09 9.24
CA PRO A 198 0.01 8.27 8.96
C PRO A 198 0.71 9.32 9.85
N PHE A 199 -0.02 10.27 10.41
CA PHE A 199 0.52 11.38 11.20
C PHE A 199 0.41 11.15 12.73
N LYS A 200 -0.14 10.02 13.21
CA LYS A 200 -0.26 9.73 14.65
C LYS A 200 1.09 9.54 15.35
N ILE A 201 1.23 10.12 16.54
CA ILE A 201 2.46 10.19 17.36
C ILE A 201 3.03 8.81 17.72
N SER A 202 2.20 7.78 17.88
CA SER A 202 2.65 6.40 18.15
C SER A 202 3.53 5.82 17.03
N HIS A 203 3.38 6.32 15.80
CA HIS A 203 4.20 5.92 14.66
C HIS A 203 5.46 6.79 14.51
N ILE A 204 5.53 7.94 15.18
CA ILE A 204 6.65 8.90 15.07
C ILE A 204 7.97 8.31 15.55
N LYS A 205 8.01 7.49 16.60
CA LYS A 205 9.29 6.95 17.11
C LYS A 205 9.95 5.96 16.12
N ARG A 206 9.14 5.11 15.47
CA ARG A 206 9.57 4.19 14.41
C ARG A 206 9.86 4.93 13.09
N ARG A 207 9.07 5.95 12.77
CA ARG A 207 9.26 6.81 11.59
C ARG A 207 10.44 7.76 11.72
N LYS A 208 10.79 8.26 12.91
CA LYS A 208 11.99 9.11 13.12
C LYS A 208 13.25 8.40 12.65
N ARG A 209 13.40 7.11 12.99
CA ARG A 209 14.53 6.30 12.47
C ARG A 209 14.47 6.15 10.96
N LEU A 210 13.29 5.92 10.37
CA LEU A 210 13.14 5.79 8.92
C LEU A 210 13.41 7.11 8.17
N ILE A 211 12.87 8.22 8.67
CA ILE A 211 13.06 9.56 8.13
C ILE A 211 14.53 9.95 8.26
N PHE A 212 15.14 9.72 9.43
CA PHE A 212 16.57 9.97 9.63
C PHE A 212 17.40 9.21 8.60
N LYS A 213 17.13 7.91 8.40
CA LYS A 213 17.79 7.09 7.38
C LYS A 213 17.59 7.61 5.96
N LEU A 214 16.36 7.98 5.62
CA LEU A 214 16.06 8.55 4.32
C LEU A 214 16.80 9.88 4.11
N MET A 215 16.87 10.73 5.14
CA MET A 215 17.62 11.99 5.08
C MET A 215 19.13 11.75 4.96
N THR A 216 19.69 10.74 5.63
CA THR A 216 21.10 10.37 5.44
C THR A 216 21.36 9.88 4.02
N ASP A 217 20.47 9.03 3.47
CA ASP A 217 20.61 8.51 2.10
C ASP A 217 20.51 9.64 1.07
N LEU A 218 19.55 10.56 1.22
CA LEU A 218 19.44 11.74 0.35
C LEU A 218 20.63 12.69 0.52
N GLY A 219 21.17 12.83 1.73
CA GLY A 219 22.37 13.62 2.00
C GLY A 219 23.61 13.06 1.29
N LEU A 220 23.83 11.75 1.39
CA LEU A 220 24.90 11.05 0.67
C LEU A 220 24.72 11.13 -0.84
N SER A 221 23.49 10.99 -1.32
CA SER A 221 23.14 11.18 -2.73
C SER A 221 23.43 12.61 -3.21
N GLY A 222 23.11 13.62 -2.40
CA GLY A 222 23.46 15.02 -2.70
C GLY A 222 24.97 15.25 -2.72
N ALA A 223 25.71 14.66 -1.78
CA ALA A 223 27.17 14.73 -1.76
C ALA A 223 27.78 14.06 -3.01
N ALA A 224 27.25 12.92 -3.45
CA ALA A 224 27.66 12.26 -4.68
C ALA A 224 27.38 13.12 -5.93
N TYR A 225 26.25 13.85 -5.95
CA TYR A 225 25.94 14.80 -7.02
C TYR A 225 26.95 15.94 -7.09
N VAL A 226 27.30 16.55 -5.96
CA VAL A 226 28.30 17.61 -5.89
C VAL A 226 29.69 17.07 -6.27
N ALA A 227 30.08 15.90 -5.77
CA ALA A 227 31.34 15.25 -6.13
C ALA A 227 31.42 14.95 -7.64
N ALA A 228 30.33 14.48 -8.26
CA ALA A 228 30.28 14.27 -9.70
C ALA A 228 30.47 15.57 -10.49
N LEU A 229 29.92 16.71 -10.01
CA LEU A 229 30.15 18.01 -10.62
C LEU A 229 31.61 18.45 -10.46
N LEU A 230 32.16 18.33 -9.25
CA LEU A 230 33.55 18.68 -8.96
C LEU A 230 34.53 17.90 -9.82
N ILE A 231 34.36 16.59 -9.95
CA ILE A 231 35.24 15.73 -10.75
C ILE A 231 35.06 16.02 -12.25
N LYS A 232 33.82 16.22 -12.72
CA LYS A 232 33.56 16.43 -14.15
C LYS A 232 34.10 17.77 -14.67
N TYR A 233 34.14 18.78 -13.81
CA TYR A 233 34.52 20.15 -14.19
C TYR A 233 35.80 20.60 -13.48
N ASP A 234 36.70 19.68 -13.14
CA ASP A 234 38.03 19.97 -12.57
C ASP A 234 38.00 20.98 -11.40
N LEU A 235 37.07 20.78 -10.46
CA LEU A 235 36.80 21.62 -9.29
C LEU A 235 36.26 23.03 -9.60
N GLN A 236 36.00 23.36 -10.87
CA GLN A 236 35.47 24.66 -11.30
C GLN A 236 33.98 24.57 -11.62
N ILE A 237 33.13 24.88 -10.64
CA ILE A 237 31.67 24.86 -10.82
C ILE A 237 31.17 26.26 -11.18
N SER A 238 30.56 26.40 -12.36
CA SER A 238 29.89 27.65 -12.75
C SER A 238 28.61 27.89 -11.96
N SER A 239 28.26 29.16 -11.74
CA SER A 239 27.03 29.57 -11.06
C SER A 239 25.76 29.07 -11.77
N ASP A 240 25.82 28.91 -13.09
CA ASP A 240 24.75 28.30 -13.87
C ASP A 240 24.55 26.83 -13.51
N LEU A 241 25.63 26.04 -13.37
CA LEU A 241 25.54 24.64 -12.98
C LEU A 241 24.93 24.47 -11.57
N LEU A 242 25.29 25.36 -10.64
CA LEU A 242 24.69 25.38 -9.30
C LEU A 242 23.18 25.65 -9.36
N ARG A 243 22.73 26.59 -10.20
CA ARG A 243 21.29 26.88 -10.39
C ARG A 243 20.52 25.69 -10.96
N HIS A 244 21.11 24.91 -11.86
CA HIS A 244 20.49 23.67 -12.36
C HIS A 244 20.42 22.60 -11.25
N GLY A 245 21.39 22.56 -10.34
CA GLY A 245 21.31 21.69 -9.16
C GLY A 245 20.06 21.93 -8.31
N ILE A 246 19.64 23.18 -8.15
CA ILE A 246 18.44 23.57 -7.38
C ILE A 246 17.16 23.01 -8.02
N THR A 247 17.10 22.89 -9.34
CA THR A 247 15.93 22.31 -10.04
C THR A 247 16.00 20.79 -10.15
N ILE A 248 17.20 20.23 -10.33
CA ILE A 248 17.42 18.79 -10.55
C ILE A 248 17.28 17.99 -9.25
N LEU A 249 17.92 18.44 -8.16
CA LEU A 249 18.00 17.67 -6.91
C LEU A 249 16.61 17.37 -6.30
N PRO A 250 15.64 18.30 -6.24
CA PRO A 250 14.31 18.00 -5.71
C PRO A 250 13.57 16.90 -6.50
N VAL A 251 13.69 16.92 -7.83
CA VAL A 251 13.06 15.91 -8.70
C VAL A 251 13.74 14.55 -8.51
N LEU A 252 15.07 14.53 -8.50
CA LEU A 252 15.86 13.33 -8.28
C LEU A 252 15.58 12.70 -6.91
N PHE A 253 15.55 13.50 -5.86
CA PHE A 253 15.22 13.07 -4.51
C PHE A 253 13.78 12.59 -4.41
N GLY A 254 12.83 13.25 -5.09
CA GLY A 254 11.45 12.78 -5.19
C GLY A 254 11.37 11.35 -5.71
N TRP A 255 12.06 11.05 -6.81
CA TRP A 255 12.12 9.69 -7.35
C TRP A 255 12.83 8.69 -6.45
N GLN A 256 13.90 9.09 -5.76
CA GLN A 256 14.58 8.23 -4.80
C GLN A 256 13.71 7.91 -3.58
N ILE A 257 12.98 8.89 -3.04
CA ILE A 257 12.02 8.68 -1.95
C ILE A 257 10.96 7.66 -2.37
N ILE A 258 10.41 7.79 -3.57
CA ILE A 258 9.46 6.82 -4.13
C ILE A 258 10.15 5.45 -4.28
N GLY A 259 11.31 5.38 -4.91
CA GLY A 259 12.05 4.13 -5.11
C GLY A 259 12.34 3.39 -3.81
N PHE A 260 12.90 4.07 -2.81
CA PHE A 260 13.18 3.49 -1.49
C PHE A 260 11.90 3.07 -0.75
N THR A 261 10.82 3.85 -0.81
CA THR A 261 9.57 3.45 -0.14
C THR A 261 8.90 2.23 -0.78
N PHE A 262 8.97 2.08 -2.11
CA PHE A 262 8.35 0.97 -2.83
C PHE A 262 9.18 -0.31 -2.84
N LEU A 263 10.48 -0.22 -3.13
CA LEU A 263 11.38 -1.39 -3.20
C LEU A 263 11.85 -1.86 -1.81
N GLY A 264 11.49 -1.12 -0.76
CA GLY A 264 11.85 -1.38 0.63
C GLY A 264 13.12 -0.61 0.97
N ALA A 265 12.98 0.44 1.78
CA ALA A 265 14.11 1.19 2.31
C ALA A 265 15.02 0.15 2.95
N PRO A 266 16.34 0.14 2.67
CA PRO A 266 17.23 -0.89 3.18
C PRO A 266 16.98 -1.01 4.66
N HIS A 267 16.37 -2.12 5.08
CA HIS A 267 15.85 -2.25 6.43
C HIS A 267 16.98 -2.17 7.46
N GLN A 268 18.24 -2.18 7.01
CA GLN A 268 19.43 -2.28 7.82
C GLN A 268 20.55 -1.40 7.26
N THR A 269 20.32 -0.08 7.16
CA THR A 269 21.37 0.91 6.82
C THR A 269 22.65 0.84 7.67
N TRP A 270 22.67 0.05 8.74
CA TRP A 270 23.78 -0.08 9.69
C TRP A 270 23.98 -1.53 10.18
N ARG A 271 23.77 -2.52 9.32
CA ARG A 271 24.23 -3.91 9.53
C ARG A 271 24.73 -4.48 8.20
N TYR A 272 25.34 -5.66 8.17
CA TYR A 272 25.98 -6.27 6.98
C TYR A 272 25.27 -5.97 5.66
N PHE A 273 25.98 -5.33 4.73
CA PHE A 273 25.50 -5.03 3.38
C PHE A 273 25.36 -6.34 2.60
N CYS A 274 24.12 -6.72 2.24
CA CYS A 274 23.86 -7.96 1.52
C CYS A 274 23.68 -7.72 0.01
N GLN A 275 23.82 -8.79 -0.79
CA GLN A 275 23.67 -8.72 -2.25
C GLN A 275 22.27 -8.21 -2.67
N ALA A 276 21.24 -8.49 -1.87
CA ALA A 276 19.89 -7.98 -2.11
C ALA A 276 19.78 -6.46 -1.92
N ASP A 277 20.49 -5.88 -0.94
CA ASP A 277 20.52 -4.43 -0.71
C ASP A 277 21.19 -3.70 -1.88
N LEU A 278 22.28 -4.27 -2.42
CA LEU A 278 22.95 -3.74 -3.59
C LEU A 278 22.03 -3.70 -4.81
N ILE A 279 21.29 -4.79 -5.06
CA ILE A 279 20.33 -4.86 -6.18
C ILE A 279 19.24 -3.80 -6.04
N VAL A 280 18.74 -3.57 -4.82
CA VAL A 280 17.73 -2.53 -4.57
C VAL A 280 18.32 -1.14 -4.84
N LEU A 281 19.52 -0.85 -4.33
CA LEU A 281 20.20 0.43 -4.54
C LEU A 281 20.43 0.72 -6.02
N VAL A 282 20.97 -0.24 -6.77
CA VAL A 282 21.20 -0.13 -8.22
C VAL A 282 19.89 0.20 -8.93
N LYS A 283 18.80 -0.50 -8.61
CA LYS A 283 17.48 -0.23 -9.22
C LYS A 283 16.97 1.16 -8.88
N VAL A 284 17.01 1.57 -7.62
CA VAL A 284 16.51 2.89 -7.19
C VAL A 284 17.29 4.00 -7.89
N ILE A 285 18.62 3.93 -7.89
CA ILE A 285 19.49 4.96 -8.48
C ILE A 285 19.30 5.02 -10.00
N THR A 286 19.31 3.86 -10.68
CA THR A 286 19.15 3.81 -12.13
C THR A 286 17.79 4.37 -12.56
N VAL A 287 16.71 3.94 -11.91
CA VAL A 287 15.36 4.40 -12.23
C VAL A 287 15.19 5.88 -11.91
N SER A 288 15.70 6.37 -10.76
CA SER A 288 15.56 7.78 -10.40
C SER A 288 16.31 8.70 -11.35
N VAL A 289 17.50 8.30 -11.81
CA VAL A 289 18.26 9.04 -12.82
C VAL A 289 17.53 9.07 -14.15
N LEU A 290 17.08 7.91 -14.66
CA LEU A 290 16.36 7.84 -15.93
C LEU A 290 15.09 8.69 -15.92
N LEU A 291 14.30 8.63 -14.84
CA LEU A 291 13.09 9.45 -14.70
C LEU A 291 13.40 10.93 -14.56
N THR A 292 14.44 11.29 -13.81
CA THR A 292 14.88 12.69 -13.69
C THR A 292 15.29 13.24 -15.05
N VAL A 293 16.13 12.50 -15.79
CA VAL A 293 16.57 12.87 -17.13
C VAL A 293 15.38 12.97 -18.07
N ALA A 294 14.46 12.01 -18.08
CA ALA A 294 13.28 12.05 -18.95
C ALA A 294 12.36 13.25 -18.67
N VAL A 295 12.11 13.56 -17.39
CA VAL A 295 11.24 14.68 -16.98
C VAL A 295 11.88 16.03 -17.24
N LEU A 296 13.18 16.15 -16.97
CA LEU A 296 13.90 17.40 -17.08
C LEU A 296 14.63 17.58 -18.41
N TYR A 297 14.57 16.61 -19.32
CA TYR A 297 15.16 16.67 -20.67
C TYR A 297 14.86 17.99 -21.40
N PRO A 298 13.63 18.55 -21.36
CA PRO A 298 13.34 19.81 -22.05
C PRO A 298 14.01 21.04 -21.41
N PHE A 299 14.43 20.93 -20.15
CA PHE A 299 14.88 22.05 -19.30
C PHE A 299 16.37 21.98 -18.97
N ILE A 300 17.00 20.82 -19.12
CA ILE A 300 18.42 20.62 -18.90
C ILE A 300 19.16 20.97 -20.19
N LYS A 301 20.01 22.01 -20.13
CA LYS A 301 20.95 22.29 -21.23
C LYS A 301 21.82 21.05 -21.51
N PRO A 302 22.26 20.82 -22.77
CA PRO A 302 23.16 19.71 -23.13
C PRO A 302 24.52 19.73 -22.40
N THR A 303 24.80 20.77 -21.60
CA THR A 303 25.98 20.87 -20.74
C THR A 303 26.08 19.74 -19.71
N LEU A 304 24.95 19.22 -19.20
CA LEU A 304 24.90 18.03 -18.34
C LEU A 304 24.88 16.75 -19.20
N LEU A 305 26.01 16.50 -19.87
CA LEU A 305 26.27 15.30 -20.68
C LEU A 305 26.05 13.99 -19.91
N PHE A 306 25.69 12.93 -20.65
CA PHE A 306 25.51 11.55 -20.17
C PHE A 306 26.62 11.05 -19.23
N SER A 307 27.87 11.46 -19.47
CA SER A 307 29.02 11.14 -18.61
C SER A 307 28.86 11.60 -17.16
N PHE A 308 28.16 12.72 -16.92
CA PHE A 308 27.84 13.20 -15.56
C PHE A 308 26.95 12.20 -14.83
N TRP A 309 25.89 11.74 -15.49
CA TRP A 309 24.89 10.86 -14.87
C TRP A 309 25.46 9.48 -14.57
N ILE A 310 26.37 8.99 -15.40
CA ILE A 310 27.15 7.78 -15.11
C ILE A 310 28.02 8.01 -13.87
N LEU A 311 28.82 9.08 -13.85
CA LEU A 311 29.72 9.39 -12.75
C LEU A 311 28.97 9.57 -11.43
N TYR A 312 27.86 10.31 -11.46
CA TYR A 312 26.93 10.44 -10.34
C TYR A 312 26.41 9.08 -9.88
N SER A 313 25.96 8.21 -10.79
CA SER A 313 25.40 6.91 -10.41
C SER A 313 26.45 6.02 -9.73
N ILE A 314 27.70 6.04 -10.23
CA ILE A 314 28.83 5.30 -9.63
C ILE A 314 29.14 5.87 -8.23
N LEU A 315 29.31 7.19 -8.11
CA LEU A 315 29.62 7.82 -6.83
C LEU A 315 28.49 7.67 -5.81
N CYS A 316 27.23 7.76 -6.25
CA CYS A 316 26.05 7.58 -5.42
C CYS A 316 25.96 6.14 -4.92
N LEU A 317 26.22 5.15 -5.79
CA LEU A 317 26.36 3.76 -5.37
C LEU A 317 27.49 3.60 -4.36
N CYS A 318 28.68 4.13 -4.63
CA CYS A 318 29.82 4.07 -3.73
C CYS A 318 29.54 4.70 -2.37
N PHE A 319 28.88 5.86 -2.30
CA PHE A 319 28.58 6.56 -1.05
C PHE A 319 27.48 5.85 -0.26
N LEU A 320 26.47 5.33 -0.94
CA LEU A 320 25.38 4.59 -0.30
C LEU A 320 25.77 3.14 0.06
N SER A 321 26.76 2.56 -0.63
CA SER A 321 27.37 1.27 -0.28
C SER A 321 28.51 1.41 0.72
N GLY A 322 29.20 2.55 0.71
CA GLY A 322 30.49 2.80 1.36
C GLY A 322 30.40 3.88 2.43
N MET A 323 29.80 3.51 3.56
CA MET A 323 30.15 3.90 4.93
C MET A 323 29.34 3.00 5.85
N ARG A 324 29.83 1.78 6.05
CA ARG A 324 29.42 0.90 7.15
C ARG A 324 30.68 0.32 7.81
N PHE A 325 31.60 1.19 8.19
CA PHE A 325 32.62 0.83 9.16
C PHE A 325 32.05 1.13 10.54
N LEU A 326 31.74 0.03 11.25
CA LEU A 326 31.45 -0.14 12.68
C LEU A 326 30.63 0.95 13.39
#